data_AF-A0A8S8Z4Z4-F1
#
_entry.id   AF-A0A8S8Z4Z4-F1
#
_cell.length_a   1.000
_cell.length_b   1.000
_cell.length_c   1.000
_cell.angle_alpha   90.00
_cell.angle_beta   90.00
_cell.angle_gamma   90.00
#
_symmetry.space_group_name_H-M   'P 1'
#
loop_
_entity.id
_entity.type
_entity.pdbx_description
1 polymer ?
#
loop_
_entity_poly.entity_id
_entity_poly.type
_entity_poly.pdbx_seq_one_letter_code
_entity_poly.pdbx_strand_id
1 'polypeptide(L)'
;MKSDLPANFLLYLRSGDLTISDGDGTAIEFTSKGDIRRINIKHLPTKIPGKMSLLKQLTEAKHIGKVLKKENVTLEILHKNKLVLKMGKMPNQNYHPW
;
A
#
# COMPACT_ATOMS: atom_id res chain seq x y z
N MET A 1 -21.67 -2.27 -18.50
CA MET A 1 -20.55 -3.23 -18.48
C MET A 1 -20.06 -3.37 -17.05
N LYS A 2 -19.96 -4.61 -16.53
CA LYS A 2 -19.22 -4.85 -15.28
C LYS A 2 -17.74 -4.65 -15.61
N SER A 3 -17.04 -3.85 -14.83
CA SER A 3 -15.58 -3.71 -14.96
C SER A 3 -14.91 -5.01 -14.54
N ASP A 4 -14.11 -5.61 -15.42
CA ASP A 4 -13.26 -6.77 -15.11
C ASP A 4 -12.03 -6.40 -14.28
N LEU A 5 -11.81 -5.10 -14.01
CA LEU A 5 -10.70 -4.63 -13.20
C LEU A 5 -10.96 -4.94 -11.73
N PRO A 6 -10.17 -5.83 -11.09
CA PRO A 6 -10.38 -6.18 -9.70
C PRO A 6 -9.97 -5.02 -8.78
N ALA A 7 -10.56 -4.93 -7.59
CA ALA A 7 -10.30 -3.82 -6.65
C ALA A 7 -8.83 -3.73 -6.21
N ASN A 8 -8.08 -4.83 -6.31
CA ASN A 8 -6.66 -4.92 -5.99
C ASN A 8 -5.75 -4.84 -7.24
N PHE A 9 -6.23 -4.31 -8.38
CA PHE A 9 -5.49 -4.34 -9.65
C PHE A 9 -4.07 -3.77 -9.58
N LEU A 10 -3.82 -2.80 -8.69
CA LEU A 10 -2.50 -2.23 -8.44
C LEU A 10 -1.46 -3.29 -8.04
N LEU A 11 -1.87 -4.37 -7.36
CA LEU A 11 -0.96 -5.46 -7.01
C LEU A 11 -0.48 -6.24 -8.24
N TYR A 12 -1.29 -6.30 -9.31
CA TYR A 12 -0.95 -7.04 -10.54
C TYR A 12 -0.11 -6.23 -11.53
N LEU A 13 0.02 -4.91 -11.36
CA LEU A 13 0.87 -4.07 -12.21
C LEU A 13 2.34 -4.49 -12.03
N ARG A 14 3.01 -5.04 -13.05
CA ARG A 14 4.43 -5.46 -12.95
C ARG A 14 5.43 -4.30 -13.11
N SER A 15 4.99 -3.22 -13.75
CA SER A 15 5.76 -2.00 -13.98
C SER A 15 4.83 -0.82 -14.18
N GLY A 16 5.30 0.37 -13.86
CA GLY A 16 4.62 1.63 -14.15
C GLY A 16 4.26 2.41 -12.89
N ASP A 17 3.78 3.63 -13.12
CA ASP A 17 3.57 4.63 -12.08
C ASP A 17 2.14 5.18 -12.15
N LEU A 18 1.59 5.52 -10.98
CA LEU A 18 0.29 6.15 -10.83
C LEU A 18 0.41 7.27 -9.78
N THR A 19 -0.08 8.46 -10.09
CA THR A 19 -0.07 9.60 -9.15
C THR A 19 -1.48 10.07 -8.86
N ILE A 20 -1.76 10.37 -7.60
CA ILE A 20 -2.98 11.03 -7.15
C ILE A 20 -2.60 12.43 -6.68
N SER A 21 -3.22 13.44 -7.26
CA SER A 21 -3.06 14.85 -6.90
C SER A 21 -4.33 15.38 -6.25
N ASP A 22 -4.20 16.36 -5.34
CA ASP A 22 -5.33 16.97 -4.61
C ASP A 22 -5.50 18.47 -4.87
N GLY A 23 -4.91 18.97 -5.96
CA GLY A 23 -4.94 20.39 -6.33
C GLY A 23 -3.72 21.17 -5.86
N ASP A 24 -3.16 20.80 -4.70
CA ASP A 24 -1.97 21.44 -4.12
C ASP A 24 -0.65 20.74 -4.50
N GLY A 25 -0.76 19.62 -5.22
CA GLY A 25 0.37 18.84 -5.72
C GLY A 25 0.07 17.36 -5.73
N THR A 26 1.12 16.54 -5.84
CA THR A 26 0.99 15.08 -5.74
C THR A 26 0.85 14.68 -4.27
N ALA A 27 -0.29 14.10 -3.92
CA ALA A 27 -0.58 13.61 -2.57
C ALA A 27 -0.08 12.17 -2.38
N ILE A 28 -0.26 11.31 -3.38
CA ILE A 28 0.15 9.91 -3.35
C ILE A 28 0.84 9.53 -4.66
N GLU A 29 2.00 8.90 -4.55
CA GLU A 29 2.68 8.25 -5.67
C GLU A 29 2.62 6.74 -5.46
N PHE A 30 2.13 6.01 -6.44
CA PHE A 30 2.28 4.57 -6.56
C PHE A 30 3.30 4.27 -7.65
N THR A 31 4.25 3.39 -7.36
CA THR A 31 5.20 2.88 -8.35
C THR A 31 5.25 1.37 -8.26
N SER A 32 5.37 0.72 -9.40
CA SER A 32 5.58 -0.71 -9.50
C SER A 32 6.83 -1.02 -10.29
N LYS A 33 7.67 -1.92 -9.75
CA LYS A 33 8.87 -2.41 -10.41
C LYS A 33 9.14 -3.85 -9.99
N GLY A 34 8.91 -4.80 -10.89
CA GLY A 34 9.14 -6.21 -10.63
C GLY A 34 8.18 -6.73 -9.56
N ASP A 35 8.73 -7.19 -8.43
CA ASP A 35 7.97 -7.66 -7.26
C ASP A 35 7.71 -6.56 -6.23
N ILE A 36 8.20 -5.33 -6.44
CA ILE A 36 7.99 -4.22 -5.50
C ILE A 36 6.79 -3.40 -5.95
N ARG A 37 5.89 -3.13 -4.99
CA ARG A 37 4.83 -2.14 -5.06
C ARG A 37 5.12 -1.10 -4.01
N ARG A 38 5.24 0.16 -4.39
CA ARG A 38 5.56 1.23 -3.46
C ARG A 38 4.48 2.28 -3.50
N ILE A 39 3.92 2.60 -2.34
CA ILE A 39 2.99 3.71 -2.11
C ILE A 39 3.75 4.74 -1.30
N ASN A 40 3.86 5.96 -1.80
CA ASN A 40 4.48 7.08 -1.11
C ASN A 40 3.43 8.17 -0.88
N ILE A 41 3.07 8.36 0.38
CA ILE A 41 2.11 9.37 0.82
C ILE A 41 2.90 10.64 1.12
N LYS A 42 2.79 11.67 0.28
CA LYS A 42 3.42 12.98 0.51
C LYS A 42 2.66 13.78 1.55
N HIS A 43 1.33 13.75 1.44
CA HIS A 43 0.36 14.25 2.39
C HIS A 43 -0.96 13.50 2.19
N LEU A 44 -1.80 13.46 3.22
CA LEU A 44 -3.09 12.78 3.16
C LEU A 44 -4.13 13.76 2.62
N PRO A 45 -4.72 13.52 1.44
CA PRO A 45 -5.69 14.43 0.82
C PRO A 45 -7.05 14.42 1.52
N THR A 46 -7.22 13.56 2.53
CA THR A 46 -8.43 13.43 3.33
C THR A 46 -8.13 12.89 4.73
N LYS A 47 -8.97 13.24 5.71
CA LYS A 47 -8.92 12.62 7.04
C LYS A 47 -9.42 11.17 6.92
N ILE A 48 -8.57 10.20 7.25
CA ILE A 48 -8.99 8.80 7.32
C ILE A 48 -9.95 8.66 8.52
N PRO A 49 -11.22 8.29 8.33
CA PRO A 49 -12.17 8.17 9.43
C PRO A 49 -11.73 7.02 10.35
N GLY A 50 -11.26 7.36 11.56
CA GLY A 50 -10.67 6.41 12.51
C GLY A 50 -11.64 5.42 13.19
N LYS A 51 -12.78 5.10 12.57
CA LYS A 51 -13.84 4.28 13.19
C LYS A 51 -13.71 2.77 12.93
N MET A 52 -12.56 2.29 12.47
CA MET A 52 -12.33 0.84 12.37
C MET A 52 -11.73 0.35 13.68
N SER A 53 -12.33 -0.66 14.33
CA SER A 53 -11.78 -1.23 15.57
C SER A 53 -10.36 -1.75 15.34
N LEU A 54 -9.48 -1.60 16.34
CA LEU A 54 -8.07 -2.00 16.26
C LEU A 54 -7.92 -3.47 15.79
N LEU A 55 -8.75 -4.37 16.32
CA LEU A 55 -8.76 -5.79 15.94
C LEU A 55 -9.05 -6.01 14.45
N LYS A 56 -9.96 -5.23 13.87
CA LYS A 56 -10.29 -5.32 12.45
C LYS A 56 -9.15 -4.77 11.59
N GLN A 57 -8.53 -3.65 12.00
CA GLN A 57 -7.34 -3.11 11.32
C GLN A 57 -6.19 -4.13 11.29
N LEU A 58 -5.92 -4.78 12.44
CA LEU A 58 -4.88 -5.83 12.54
C LEU A 58 -5.21 -7.06 11.68
N THR A 59 -6.48 -7.47 11.66
CA THR A 59 -6.94 -8.61 10.84
C THR A 59 -6.78 -8.32 9.35
N GLU A 60 -7.18 -7.13 8.90
CA GLU A 60 -7.01 -6.69 7.52
C GLU A 60 -5.53 -6.59 7.13
N ALA A 61 -4.68 -6.00 7.98
CA ALA A 61 -3.23 -5.93 7.75
C ALA A 61 -2.60 -7.33 7.64
N LYS A 62 -2.99 -8.27 8.51
CA LYS A 62 -2.54 -9.68 8.46
C LYS A 62 -2.98 -10.36 7.17
N HIS A 63 -4.23 -10.14 6.75
CA HIS A 63 -4.76 -10.69 5.50
C HIS A 63 -3.98 -10.16 4.29
N ILE A 64 -3.78 -8.84 4.21
CA ILE A 64 -2.99 -8.18 3.16
C ILE A 64 -1.57 -8.77 3.10
N GLY A 65 -0.89 -8.91 4.24
CA GLY A 65 0.45 -9.51 4.30
C GLY A 65 0.50 -10.94 3.76
N LYS A 66 -0.52 -11.77 4.04
CA LYS A 66 -0.64 -13.12 3.48
C LYS A 66 -0.83 -13.12 1.97
N VAL A 67 -1.71 -12.27 1.45
CA VAL A 67 -1.95 -12.13 0.01
C VAL A 67 -0.66 -11.73 -0.70
N LEU A 68 0.03 -10.69 -0.22
CA LEU A 68 1.28 -10.22 -0.81
C LEU A 68 2.36 -11.31 -0.81
N LYS A 69 2.48 -12.08 0.28
CA LYS A 69 3.42 -13.20 0.35
C LYS A 69 3.09 -14.31 -0.66
N LYS A 70 1.81 -14.63 -0.84
CA LYS A 70 1.34 -15.62 -1.82
C LYS A 70 1.65 -15.19 -3.25
N GLU A 71 1.44 -13.91 -3.56
CA GLU A 71 1.70 -13.34 -4.88
C GLU A 71 3.18 -13.00 -5.13
N ASN A 72 4.08 -13.32 -4.19
CA ASN A 72 5.50 -12.99 -4.25
C ASN A 72 5.78 -11.48 -4.43
N VAL A 73 4.94 -10.64 -3.83
CA VAL A 73 5.00 -9.17 -3.91
C VAL A 73 5.50 -8.60 -2.58
N THR A 74 6.29 -7.55 -2.65
CA THR A 74 6.66 -6.69 -1.51
C THR A 74 5.94 -5.36 -1.63
N LEU A 75 5.14 -5.00 -0.63
CA LEU A 75 4.53 -3.68 -0.49
C LEU A 75 5.40 -2.82 0.42
N GLU A 76 5.79 -1.65 -0.08
CA GLU A 76 6.46 -0.59 0.68
C GLU A 76 5.51 0.60 0.82
N ILE A 77 5.25 1.03 2.05
CA ILE A 77 4.55 2.29 2.33
C ILE A 77 5.59 3.28 2.84
N LEU A 78 5.69 4.42 2.15
CA LEU A 78 6.51 5.54 2.52
C LEU A 78 5.58 6.69 2.94
N HIS A 79 6.03 7.46 3.93
CA HIS A 79 5.45 8.76 4.25
C HIS A 79 6.53 9.81 4.07
N LYS A 80 6.30 10.79 3.18
CA LYS A 80 7.27 11.83 2.81
C LYS A 80 8.64 11.23 2.45
N ASN A 81 8.64 10.23 1.56
CA ASN A 81 9.82 9.47 1.11
C ASN A 81 10.53 8.63 2.19
N LYS A 82 10.01 8.53 3.42
CA LYS A 82 10.59 7.67 4.47
C LYS A 82 9.80 6.38 4.56
N LEU A 83 10.49 5.23 4.49
CA LEU A 83 9.86 3.92 4.64
C LEU A 83 9.23 3.81 6.04
N VAL A 84 7.91 3.62 6.09
CA VAL A 84 7.17 3.44 7.35
C VAL A 84 6.66 2.03 7.52
N LEU A 85 6.34 1.32 6.44
CA LEU A 85 5.90 -0.09 6.48
C LEU A 85 6.45 -0.86 5.29
N LYS A 86 6.84 -2.11 5.53
CA LYS A 86 7.24 -3.06 4.48
C LYS A 86 6.70 -4.45 4.80
N MET A 87 5.95 -5.03 3.86
CA MET A 87 5.25 -6.30 4.07
C MET A 87 5.16 -7.14 2.78
N GLY A 88 4.91 -8.45 2.93
CA GLY A 88 4.79 -9.39 1.80
C GLY A 88 5.96 -10.36 1.72
N LYS A 89 6.59 -10.47 0.54
CA LYS A 89 7.74 -11.36 0.28
C LYS A 89 8.94 -11.05 1.18
N MET A 90 9.29 -9.77 1.30
CA MET A 90 10.41 -9.29 2.13
C MET A 90 9.90 -8.32 3.21
N PRO A 91 9.24 -8.80 4.27
CA PRO A 91 8.74 -7.94 5.34
C PRO A 91 9.91 -7.35 6.15
N ASN A 92 9.70 -6.19 6.80
CA ASN A 92 10.68 -5.67 7.76
C ASN A 92 10.86 -6.67 8.91
N GLN A 93 12.10 -7.13 9.14
CA GLN A 93 12.43 -8.01 10.27
C GLN A 93 12.26 -7.32 11.65
N ASN A 94 12.16 -5.97 11.70
CA ASN A 94 12.13 -5.18 12.94
C ASN A 94 10.82 -4.40 13.16
N TYR A 95 9.68 -4.90 12.68
CA TYR A 95 8.39 -4.25 12.97
C TYR A 95 7.90 -4.65 14.37
N HIS A 96 8.26 -3.86 15.39
CA HIS A 96 7.59 -3.90 16.69
C HIS A 96 6.31 -3.07 16.59
N PRO A 97 5.12 -3.69 16.67
CA PRO A 97 3.88 -2.95 16.83
C PRO A 97 3.94 -2.34 18.23
N TRP A 98 3.96 -1.02 18.33
CA TRP A 98 3.55 -0.36 19.56
C TRP A 98 2.06 -0.59 19.75
#